data_AF-A0A379KM15-F1
#
_entry.id   AF-A0A379KM15-F1
#
_cell.length_a   1.000
_cell.length_b   1.000
_cell.length_c   1.000
_cell.angle_alpha   90.00
_cell.angle_beta   90.00
_cell.angle_gamma   90.00
#
_symmetry.space_group_name_H-M   'P 1'
#
loop_
_entity.id
_entity.type
_entity.pdbx_description
1 polymer ?
#
loop_
_entity_poly.entity_id
_entity_poly.type
_entity_poly.pdbx_seq_one_letter_code
_entity_poly.pdbx_strand_id
1 'polypeptide(L)' 'MSALFHGLFLRFGLIVGFIGGLTTFSSFSLDTVRLMESGQAPLAVGYTGISVMGGLLATWAGLSLTRL' A
#
# COMPACT_ATOMS: atom_id res chain seq x y z
N MET A 1 -22.77 8.07 -22.22
CA MET A 1 -22.67 8.79 -20.92
C MET A 1 -22.78 7.84 -19.72
N SER A 2 -23.76 6.92 -19.68
CA SER A 2 -23.99 6.00 -18.55
C SER A 2 -22.90 4.93 -18.33
N ALA A 3 -22.34 4.34 -19.40
CA ALA A 3 -21.30 3.30 -19.29
C ALA A 3 -19.98 3.81 -18.69
N LEU A 4 -19.62 5.07 -18.95
CA LEU A 4 -18.45 5.74 -18.37
C LEU A 4 -18.58 5.90 -16.85
N PHE A 5 -19.79 6.21 -16.38
CA PHE A 5 -20.09 6.39 -14.96
C PHE A 5 -19.87 5.10 -14.15
N HIS A 6 -20.29 3.95 -14.69
CA HIS A 6 -20.14 2.65 -14.02
C HIS A 6 -18.66 2.23 -13.92
N GLY A 7 -17.89 2.41 -15.00
CA GLY A 7 -16.45 2.12 -14.99
C GLY A 7 -15.68 2.99 -14.00
N LEU A 8 -16.07 4.26 -13.86
CA LEU A 8 -15.49 5.19 -12.91
C LEU A 8 -15.81 4.81 -11.46
N PHE A 9 -17.06 4.43 -11.18
CA PHE A 9 -17.49 3.98 -9.86
C PHE A 9 -16.73 2.73 -9.40
N LEU A 10 -16.58 1.74 -10.28
CA LEU A 10 -15.86 0.52 -9.99
C LEU A 10 -14.38 0.79 -9.69
N ARG A 11 -13.74 1.67 -10.49
CA ARG A 11 -12.35 2.08 -10.28
C ARG A 11 -12.15 2.78 -8.94
N PHE A 12 -12.97 3.78 -8.60
CA PHE A 12 -12.82 4.49 -7.34
C PHE A 12 -13.16 3.62 -6.13
N GLY A 13 -14.23 2.81 -6.20
CA GLY A 13 -14.59 1.89 -5.13
C GLY A 13 -13.50 0.88 -4.82
N LEU A 14 -12.84 0.32 -5.84
CA LEU A 14 -11.74 -0.63 -5.65
C LEU A 14 -10.42 0.05 -5.25
N ILE A 15 -9.99 1.09 -5.96
CA ILE A 15 -8.66 1.68 -5.76
C ILE A 15 -8.65 2.59 -4.52
N VAL A 16 -9.58 3.53 -4.43
CA VAL A 16 -9.60 4.51 -3.34
C VAL A 16 -10.28 3.90 -2.10
N GLY A 17 -11.38 3.17 -2.30
CA GLY A 17 -12.13 2.54 -1.21
C GLY A 17 -11.43 1.31 -0.65
N PHE A 18 -11.43 0.21 -1.40
CA PHE A 18 -10.96 -1.08 -0.91
C PHE A 18 -9.43 -1.12 -0.70
N ILE A 19 -8.63 -0.84 -1.73
CA ILE A 19 -7.18 -0.84 -1.62
C ILE A 19 -6.71 0.24 -0.63
N GLY A 20 -7.24 1.47 -0.76
CA GLY A 20 -6.93 2.56 0.15
C GLY A 20 -7.33 2.32 1.61
N GLY A 21 -8.44 1.62 1.87
CA GLY A 21 -8.85 1.23 3.22
C GLY A 21 -8.09 0.02 3.79
N LEU A 22 -7.63 -0.89 2.92
CA LEU A 22 -6.83 -2.05 3.31
C LEU A 22 -5.39 -1.66 3.71
N THR A 23 -4.81 -0.68 3.02
CA THR A 23 -3.44 -0.20 3.29
C THR A 23 -3.44 1.04 4.19
N THR A 24 -2.57 1.09 5.20
CA THR A 24 -2.50 2.22 6.14
C THR A 24 -1.10 2.82 6.23
N PHE A 25 -0.95 4.08 5.80
CA PHE A 25 0.31 4.82 5.96
C PHE A 25 0.48 5.35 7.39
N SER A 26 -0.61 5.69 8.07
CA SER A 26 -0.56 6.26 9.43
C SER A 26 -0.02 5.26 10.46
N SER A 27 -0.50 4.01 10.43
CA SER A 27 0.01 2.96 11.31
C SER A 27 1.48 2.64 11.01
N PHE A 28 1.82 2.51 9.73
CA PHE A 28 3.20 2.33 9.28
C PHE A 28 4.15 3.41 9.82
N SER A 29 3.78 4.68 9.71
CA SER A 29 4.59 5.79 10.21
C SER A 29 4.70 5.78 11.73
N LEU A 30 3.60 5.49 12.43
CA LEU A 30 3.60 5.44 13.90
C LEU A 30 4.51 4.33 14.43
N ASP A 31 4.43 3.14 13.86
CA ASP A 31 5.27 2.01 14.27
C ASP A 31 6.75 2.24 13.95
N THR A 32 7.04 2.88 12.81
CA THR A 32 8.40 3.30 12.46
C THR A 32 8.97 4.29 13.48
N VAL A 33 8.19 5.32 13.84
CA VAL A 33 8.61 6.31 14.87
C VAL A 33 8.82 5.64 16.22
N ARG A 34 7.92 4.75 16.65
CA ARG A 34 8.08 3.99 17.91
C ARG A 34 9.35 3.14 17.93
N LEU A 35 9.71 2.50 16.81
CA LEU A 35 10.96 1.75 16.69
C LEU A 35 12.18 2.67 16.78
N MET A 36 12.11 3.88 16.20
CA MET A 36 13.18 4.87 16.32
C MET A 36 13.31 5.40 17.76
N GLU A 37 12.20 5.77 18.41
CA GLU A 37 12.17 6.30 19.78
C GLU A 37 12.64 5.26 20.81
N SER A 38 12.38 3.96 20.56
CA SER A 38 12.88 2.88 21.41
C SER A 38 14.36 2.53 21.19
N GLY A 39 15.09 3.29 20.35
CA GLY A 39 16.51 3.06 20.03
C GLY A 39 16.75 1.86 19.10
N GLN A 40 15.69 1.24 18.58
CA GLN A 40 15.75 0.06 17.71
C GLN A 40 15.87 0.46 16.23
N ALA A 41 16.85 1.33 15.93
CA ALA A 41 17.05 1.87 14.58
C ALA A 41 17.20 0.79 13.48
N PRO A 42 17.92 -0.34 13.69
CA PRO A 42 17.98 -1.40 12.68
C PRO A 42 16.62 -1.99 12.33
N LEU A 43 15.74 -2.15 13.32
CA LEU A 43 14.38 -2.66 13.10
C LEU A 43 13.49 -1.62 12.42
N ALA A 44 13.63 -0.33 12.76
CA ALA A 44 12.92 0.74 12.06
C ALA A 44 13.25 0.77 10.56
N VAL A 45 14.54 0.66 10.22
CA VAL A 45 15.01 0.60 8.83
C VAL A 45 14.53 -0.68 8.14
N GLY A 46 14.64 -1.84 8.81
CA GLY A 46 14.17 -3.11 8.28
C GLY A 46 12.67 -3.11 8.00
N TYR A 47 11.86 -2.67 8.96
CA TYR A 47 10.41 -2.52 8.82
C TYR A 47 10.06 -1.59 7.66
N THR A 48 10.67 -0.41 7.60
CA THR A 48 10.48 0.57 6.51
C THR A 48 10.81 -0.02 5.15
N GLY A 49 12.01 -0.59 5.02
CA GLY A 49 12.49 -1.16 3.76
C GLY A 49 11.62 -2.31 3.28
N ILE A 50 11.30 -3.27 4.16
CA ILE A 50 10.49 -4.43 3.82
C ILE A 50 9.06 -4.02 3.43
N SER A 51 8.44 -3.08 4.15
CA SER A 51 7.09 -2.61 3.83
C SER A 51 7.03 -1.93 2.45
N VAL A 52 7.97 -1.04 2.14
CA VAL A 52 7.99 -0.35 0.84
C VAL A 52 8.30 -1.31 -0.29
N MET A 53 9.35 -2.13 -0.14
CA MET A 53 9.72 -3.11 -1.18
C MET A 53 8.62 -4.16 -1.38
N GLY A 54 7.99 -4.63 -0.30
CA GLY A 54 6.86 -5.55 -0.35
C GLY A 54 5.67 -4.97 -1.12
N GLY A 55 5.32 -3.71 -0.89
CA GLY A 55 4.28 -3.01 -1.65
C GLY A 55 4.60 -2.88 -3.15
N LEU A 56 5.84 -2.53 -3.50
CA LEU A 56 6.30 -2.46 -4.88
C LEU A 56 6.28 -3.83 -5.57
N LEU A 57 6.75 -4.88 -4.89
CA LEU A 57 6.73 -6.25 -5.41
C LEU A 57 5.30 -6.75 -5.62
N ALA A 58 4.39 -6.48 -4.68
CA ALA A 58 2.97 -6.83 -4.83
C ALA A 58 2.33 -6.11 -6.03
N THR A 59 2.65 -4.82 -6.21
CA THR A 59 2.19 -4.02 -7.37
C THR A 59 2.73 -4.61 -8.68
N TRP A 60 4.02 -4.94 -8.72
CA TRP A 60 4.66 -5.55 -9.87
C TRP A 60 4.08 -6.93 -10.21
N ALA A 61 3.82 -7.76 -9.20
CA ALA A 61 3.18 -9.06 -9.37
C ALA A 61 1.76 -8.92 -9.97
N GLY A 62 0.96 -7.97 -9.47
CA GLY A 62 -0.38 -7.68 -10.03
C GLY A 62 -0.34 -7.18 -11.47
N LEU A 63 0.64 -6.33 -11.82
CA LEU A 63 0.85 -5.87 -13.20
C LEU A 63 1.34 -7.00 -14.12
N SER A 64 2.17 -7.90 -13.60
CA SER A 64 2.69 -9.03 -14.38
C SER A 64 1.59 -10.05 -14.64
N LEU A 65 0.75 -10.34 -13.64
CA LEU A 65 -0.37 -11.27 -13.76
C LEU A 65 -1.45 -10.81 -14.75
N THR A 66 -1.68 -9.51 -14.87
CA THR A 66 -2.65 -8.97 -15.85
C THR A 66 -2.09 -8.89 -17.28
N ARG A 67 -0.77 -9.09 -17.45
CA ARG A 67 -0.09 -9.11 -18.76
C ARG A 67 0.18 -10.51 -19.29
N LEU A 68 0.13 -11.53 -18.43
CA LEU A 68 0.17 -12.95 -18.80
C LEU A 68 -1.17 -13.39 -19.40
#